data_AF-A0A5M7PXW9-F1
#
_entry.id   AF-A0A5M7PXW9-F1
#
_cell.length_a   1.000
_cell.length_b   1.000
_cell.length_c   1.000
_cell.angle_alpha   90.00
_cell.angle_beta   90.00
_cell.angle_gamma   90.00
#
_symmetry.space_group_name_H-M   'P 1'
#
loop_
_entity.id
_entity.type
_entity.pdbx_description
1 polymer ?
#
loop_
_entity_poly.entity_id
_entity_poly.type
_entity_poly.pdbx_seq_one_letter_code
_entity_poly.pdbx_strand_id
1 'polypeptide(L)'
;MTSKTGQRDAARTQDKDEGIYQALMTAIVEHQLPPGSKLPEEALSGVFGVSRTGIRKVLQRLAAVQMVTLTPKRGAQVATPGVEEAREIFATRSLMECANLHAVLAHLQPPHLVALEQLIAQENQAHAAHDGPAAIRLSAAFHIQLQAISGNQVLTGMVTSLTQRSSLVIAAYGAPWQRGCRCDDHTHLLTLLRARALQPLTEALIRLSAAFHIQLQAISGNQVLTGMVTSLTQRSSLVIAAYGAPWQRGCRCDDHTHLLTLLRARALQPLTEALQHHFEHIVSSLHFERSGETLPDFSRLFATGKGAAS
;
A
#
# COMPACT_ATOMS: atom_id res chain seq x y z
N MET A 1 -1.15 21.50 -36.57
CA MET A 1 -0.27 22.25 -35.63
C MET A 1 -0.86 22.39 -34.21
N THR A 2 -1.88 21.61 -33.84
CA THR A 2 -2.62 21.73 -32.56
C THR A 2 -2.20 20.76 -31.44
N SER A 3 -1.28 19.81 -31.67
CA SER A 3 -0.99 18.78 -30.64
C SER A 3 0.08 19.18 -29.60
N LYS A 4 1.07 20.02 -29.95
CA LYS A 4 2.14 20.43 -29.01
C LYS A 4 1.63 21.36 -27.90
N THR A 5 0.62 22.19 -28.17
CA THR A 5 0.05 23.12 -27.21
C THR A 5 -0.84 22.40 -26.18
N GLY A 6 -1.68 21.46 -26.64
CA GLY A 6 -2.54 20.66 -25.75
C GLY A 6 -1.77 19.70 -24.84
N GLN A 7 -0.65 19.11 -25.30
CA GLN A 7 0.21 18.28 -24.46
C GLN A 7 0.92 19.08 -23.36
N ARG A 8 1.33 20.33 -23.66
CA ARG A 8 1.97 21.21 -22.66
C ARG A 8 0.99 21.67 -21.60
N ASP A 9 -0.24 22.00 -21.99
CA ASP A 9 -1.28 22.43 -21.03
C ASP A 9 -1.78 21.26 -20.17
N ALA A 10 -1.88 20.05 -20.72
CA ALA A 10 -2.22 18.84 -19.96
C ALA A 10 -1.12 18.47 -18.95
N ALA A 11 0.16 18.48 -19.36
CA ALA A 11 1.28 18.22 -18.48
C ALA A 11 1.39 19.25 -17.35
N ARG A 12 1.21 20.54 -17.67
CA ARG A 12 1.21 21.63 -16.69
C ARG A 12 0.02 21.57 -15.72
N THR A 13 -1.12 21.05 -16.16
CA THR A 13 -2.27 20.81 -15.29
C THR A 13 -2.06 19.60 -14.39
N GLN A 14 -1.46 18.51 -14.90
CA GLN A 14 -1.07 17.35 -14.08
C GLN A 14 -0.06 17.72 -13.00
N ASP A 15 0.93 18.55 -13.33
CA ASP A 15 1.93 19.03 -12.37
C ASP A 15 1.30 19.88 -11.25
N LYS A 16 0.33 20.72 -11.58
CA LYS A 16 -0.47 21.46 -10.58
C LYS A 16 -1.34 20.54 -9.72
N ASP A 17 -2.05 19.59 -10.34
CA ASP A 17 -2.89 18.63 -9.61
C ASP A 17 -2.04 17.78 -8.65
N GLU A 18 -0.81 17.44 -9.03
CA GLU A 18 0.15 16.73 -8.18
C GLU A 18 0.61 17.60 -7.00
N GLY A 19 0.98 18.86 -7.25
CA GLY A 19 1.34 19.79 -6.17
C GLY A 19 0.23 19.96 -5.13
N ILE A 20 -1.03 20.08 -5.56
CA ILE A 20 -2.19 20.19 -4.67
C ILE A 20 -2.42 18.87 -3.92
N TYR A 21 -2.30 17.73 -4.60
CA TYR A 21 -2.42 16.41 -3.98
C TYR A 21 -1.40 16.25 -2.85
N GLN A 22 -0.12 16.57 -3.11
CA GLN A 22 0.94 16.48 -2.11
C GLN A 22 0.71 17.45 -0.95
N ALA A 23 0.33 18.70 -1.22
CA ALA A 23 0.04 19.68 -0.18
C ALA A 23 -1.09 19.24 0.76
N LEU A 24 -2.18 18.71 0.20
CA LEU A 24 -3.30 18.18 1.00
C LEU A 24 -2.90 16.90 1.75
N MET A 25 -2.18 15.99 1.11
CA MET A 25 -1.67 14.78 1.77
C MET A 25 -0.79 15.14 2.98
N THR A 26 0.16 16.05 2.79
CA THR A 26 1.04 16.54 3.86
C THR A 26 0.23 17.16 4.99
N ALA A 27 -0.70 18.07 4.69
CA ALA A 27 -1.53 18.71 5.72
C ALA A 27 -2.39 17.69 6.50
N ILE A 28 -2.85 16.62 5.87
CA ILE A 28 -3.59 15.54 6.52
C ILE A 28 -2.67 14.70 7.43
N VAL A 29 -1.54 14.24 6.92
CA VAL A 29 -0.58 13.39 7.67
C VAL A 29 0.05 14.16 8.84
N GLU A 30 0.31 15.45 8.66
CA GLU A 30 0.80 16.36 9.70
C GLU A 30 -0.31 16.88 10.61
N HIS A 31 -1.52 16.33 10.52
CA HIS A 31 -2.63 16.68 11.41
C HIS A 31 -3.02 18.17 11.41
N GLN A 32 -2.59 18.95 10.43
CA GLN A 32 -3.07 20.31 10.18
C GLN A 32 -4.54 20.27 9.70
N LEU A 33 -4.91 19.18 9.03
CA LEU A 33 -6.28 18.81 8.70
C LEU A 33 -6.65 17.53 9.47
N PRO A 34 -7.23 17.65 10.68
CA PRO A 34 -7.51 16.49 11.52
C PRO A 34 -8.57 15.56 10.89
N PRO A 35 -8.62 14.28 11.29
CA PRO A 35 -9.66 13.34 10.87
C PRO A 35 -11.07 13.93 11.00
N GLY A 36 -11.89 13.77 9.96
CA GLY A 36 -13.25 14.31 9.91
C GLY A 36 -13.37 15.77 9.47
N SER A 37 -12.24 16.49 9.29
CA SER A 37 -12.25 17.86 8.77
C SER A 37 -12.91 17.94 7.40
N LYS A 38 -13.84 18.88 7.22
CA LYS A 38 -14.47 19.12 5.92
C LYS A 38 -13.47 19.77 4.96
N LEU A 39 -13.53 19.35 3.70
CA LEU A 39 -12.70 19.84 2.61
C LEU A 39 -13.59 20.50 1.53
N PRO A 40 -14.12 21.71 1.79
CA PRO A 40 -15.02 22.38 0.86
C PRO A 40 -14.28 22.76 -0.43
N GLU A 41 -14.76 22.22 -1.57
CA GLU A 41 -14.16 22.44 -2.90
C GLU A 41 -13.99 23.92 -3.26
N GLU A 42 -14.93 24.77 -2.83
CA GLU A 42 -14.94 26.20 -3.11
C GLU A 42 -13.80 26.93 -2.38
N ALA A 43 -13.59 26.63 -1.10
CA ALA A 43 -12.49 27.24 -0.35
C ALA A 43 -11.13 26.77 -0.88
N LEU A 44 -10.99 25.47 -1.16
CA LEU A 44 -9.78 24.91 -1.74
C LEU A 44 -9.48 25.49 -3.13
N SER A 45 -10.53 25.68 -3.95
CA SER A 45 -10.42 26.33 -5.26
C SER A 45 -9.88 27.75 -5.15
N GLY A 46 -10.36 28.51 -4.15
CA GLY A 46 -9.87 29.86 -3.85
C GLY A 46 -8.41 29.88 -3.42
N VAL A 47 -8.00 28.99 -2.49
CA VAL A 47 -6.63 28.93 -1.97
C VAL A 47 -5.62 28.52 -3.04
N PHE A 48 -5.93 27.50 -3.83
CA PHE A 48 -5.01 26.95 -4.83
C PHE A 48 -5.11 27.63 -6.20
N GLY A 49 -6.05 28.54 -6.41
CA GLY A 49 -6.22 29.25 -7.67
C GLY A 49 -6.56 28.34 -8.86
N VAL A 50 -7.27 27.23 -8.60
CA VAL A 50 -7.69 26.26 -9.63
C VAL A 50 -9.20 26.08 -9.63
N SER A 51 -9.77 25.53 -10.70
CA SER A 51 -11.22 25.29 -10.78
C SER A 51 -11.69 24.24 -9.76
N ARG A 52 -12.97 24.31 -9.35
CA ARG A 52 -13.62 23.29 -8.51
C ARG A 52 -13.52 21.88 -9.10
N THR A 53 -13.56 21.76 -10.42
CA THR A 53 -13.38 20.47 -11.12
C THR A 53 -11.97 19.91 -10.91
N GLY A 54 -10.95 20.76 -10.90
CA GLY A 54 -9.56 20.36 -10.57
C GLY A 54 -9.45 19.87 -9.13
N ILE A 55 -9.98 20.63 -8.16
CA ILE A 55 -10.03 20.20 -6.76
C ILE A 55 -10.77 18.87 -6.60
N ARG A 56 -11.91 18.70 -7.27
CA ARG A 56 -12.67 17.44 -7.21
C ARG A 56 -11.86 16.24 -7.70
N LYS A 57 -11.06 16.40 -8.77
CA LYS A 57 -10.15 15.34 -9.24
C LYS A 57 -9.11 15.00 -8.18
N VAL A 58 -8.49 16.00 -7.54
CA VAL A 58 -7.52 15.78 -6.46
C VAL A 58 -8.16 15.07 -5.26
N LEU A 59 -9.35 15.50 -4.84
CA LEU A 59 -10.10 14.85 -3.75
C LEU A 59 -10.52 13.42 -4.10
N GLN A 60 -10.85 13.13 -5.37
CA GLN A 60 -11.08 11.76 -5.85
C GLN A 60 -9.81 10.90 -5.78
N ARG A 61 -8.64 11.46 -6.12
CA ARG A 61 -7.36 10.76 -5.97
C ARG A 61 -7.06 10.44 -4.50
N LEU A 62 -7.27 11.41 -3.60
CA LEU A 62 -7.12 11.19 -2.15
C LEU A 62 -8.11 10.17 -1.60
N ALA A 63 -9.33 10.13 -2.14
CA ALA A 63 -10.32 9.12 -1.77
C ALA A 63 -9.96 7.73 -2.26
N ALA A 64 -9.33 7.61 -3.44
CA ALA A 64 -8.85 6.33 -3.96
C ALA A 64 -7.77 5.69 -3.07
N VAL A 65 -7.00 6.51 -2.33
CA VAL A 65 -6.03 6.05 -1.33
C VAL A 65 -6.57 6.13 0.11
N GLN A 66 -7.88 6.33 0.27
CA GLN A 66 -8.60 6.36 1.55
C GLN A 66 -8.14 7.43 2.56
N MET A 67 -7.55 8.52 2.09
CA MET A 67 -7.20 9.67 2.93
C MET A 67 -8.36 10.65 3.07
N VAL A 68 -9.32 10.59 2.15
CA VAL A 68 -10.53 11.42 2.12
C VAL A 68 -11.74 10.54 1.92
N THR A 69 -12.82 10.83 2.64
CA THR A 69 -14.13 10.23 2.41
C THR A 69 -14.99 11.18 1.59
N LEU A 70 -15.47 10.72 0.43
CA LEU A 70 -16.43 11.44 -0.39
C LEU A 70 -17.84 10.97 -0.04
N THR A 71 -18.67 11.87 0.48
CA THR A 71 -20.05 11.55 0.83
C THR A 71 -21.02 12.24 -0.15
N PRO A 72 -21.93 11.50 -0.81
CA PRO A 72 -22.91 12.09 -1.71
C PRO A 72 -23.66 13.25 -1.04
N LYS A 73 -23.74 14.39 -1.74
CA LYS A 73 -24.40 15.64 -1.28
C LYS A 73 -23.80 16.31 -0.03
N ARG A 74 -22.83 15.69 0.66
CA ARG A 74 -22.16 16.25 1.85
C ARG A 74 -20.72 16.69 1.58
N GLY A 75 -20.16 16.34 0.43
CA GLY A 75 -18.83 16.77 -0.01
C GLY A 75 -17.72 15.85 0.48
N ALA A 76 -16.52 16.39 0.56
CA ALA A 76 -15.31 15.68 0.97
C ALA A 76 -14.96 16.00 2.43
N GLN A 77 -14.44 15.02 3.14
CA GLN A 77 -13.84 15.20 4.46
C GLN A 77 -12.62 14.30 4.63
N VAL A 78 -11.68 14.69 5.49
CA VAL A 78 -10.56 13.82 5.88
C VAL A 78 -11.13 12.53 6.48
N ALA A 79 -10.57 11.39 6.07
CA ALA A 79 -11.03 10.08 6.55
C ALA A 79 -10.86 9.97 8.07
N THR A 80 -11.79 9.27 8.72
CA THR A 80 -11.76 8.96 10.15
C THR A 80 -11.81 7.45 10.29
N PRO A 81 -10.64 6.78 10.37
CA PRO A 81 -10.60 5.34 10.53
C PRO A 81 -11.36 4.92 11.79
N GLY A 82 -12.11 3.83 11.75
CA GLY A 82 -12.72 3.23 12.95
C GLY A 82 -11.70 2.48 13.81
N VAL A 83 -12.05 2.15 15.05
CA VAL A 83 -11.17 1.39 15.96
C VAL A 83 -10.82 0.01 15.42
N GLU A 84 -11.78 -0.68 14.79
CA GLU A 84 -11.52 -2.01 14.23
C GLU A 84 -10.62 -1.92 12.99
N GLU A 85 -10.95 -1.02 12.06
CA GLU A 85 -10.12 -0.73 10.88
C GLU A 85 -8.69 -0.33 11.28
N ALA A 86 -8.53 0.46 12.35
CA ALA A 86 -7.24 0.81 12.90
C ALA A 86 -6.41 -0.42 13.30
N ARG A 87 -7.02 -1.37 14.01
CA ARG A 87 -6.37 -2.64 14.40
C ARG A 87 -6.00 -3.47 13.18
N GLU A 88 -6.92 -3.58 12.22
CA GLU A 88 -6.70 -4.28 10.95
C GLU A 88 -5.54 -3.68 10.15
N ILE A 89 -5.44 -2.35 10.07
CA ILE A 89 -4.33 -1.65 9.40
C ILE A 89 -3.00 -2.04 10.04
N PHE A 90 -2.86 -1.93 11.36
CA PHE A 90 -1.59 -2.25 12.04
C PHE A 90 -1.25 -3.74 11.98
N ALA A 91 -2.23 -4.62 12.10
CA ALA A 91 -2.02 -6.06 11.94
C ALA A 91 -1.53 -6.39 10.52
N THR A 92 -2.15 -5.78 9.51
CA THR A 92 -1.77 -5.96 8.10
C THR A 92 -0.37 -5.41 7.83
N ARG A 93 -0.04 -4.23 8.36
CA ARG A 93 1.31 -3.64 8.28
C ARG A 93 2.35 -4.58 8.87
N SER A 94 2.15 -5.04 10.10
CA SER A 94 3.07 -5.98 10.77
C SER A 94 3.33 -7.22 9.92
N LEU A 95 2.25 -7.84 9.42
CA LEU A 95 2.33 -9.02 8.58
C LEU A 95 3.15 -8.78 7.29
N MET A 96 2.90 -7.68 6.59
CA MET A 96 3.60 -7.37 5.32
C MET A 96 5.04 -6.93 5.54
N GLU A 97 5.25 -5.99 6.47
CA GLU A 97 6.54 -5.36 6.70
C GLU A 97 7.55 -6.34 7.28
N CYS A 98 7.12 -7.22 8.20
CA CYS A 98 7.98 -8.27 8.73
C CYS A 98 8.30 -9.32 7.67
N ALA A 99 7.31 -9.81 6.91
CA ALA A 99 7.53 -10.82 5.88
C ALA A 99 8.54 -10.37 4.81
N ASN A 100 8.57 -9.09 4.48
CA ASN A 100 9.47 -8.52 3.47
C ASN A 100 10.91 -8.25 3.99
N LEU A 101 11.18 -8.35 5.30
CA LEU A 101 12.50 -8.04 5.87
C LEU A 101 13.64 -8.88 5.27
N HIS A 102 13.38 -10.13 4.87
CA HIS A 102 14.39 -10.97 4.22
C HIS A 102 14.85 -10.35 2.88
N ALA A 103 13.91 -9.88 2.06
CA ALA A 103 14.20 -9.23 0.79
C ALA A 103 14.85 -7.85 0.98
N VAL A 104 14.48 -7.12 2.03
CA VAL A 104 15.17 -5.88 2.44
C VAL A 104 16.64 -6.15 2.74
N LEU A 105 16.94 -7.17 3.55
CA LEU A 105 18.31 -7.53 3.92
C LEU A 105 19.16 -8.00 2.73
N ALA A 106 18.56 -8.73 1.79
CA ALA A 106 19.22 -9.16 0.57
C ALA A 106 19.72 -7.97 -0.28
N HIS A 107 18.99 -6.86 -0.28
CA HIS A 107 19.29 -5.66 -1.08
C HIS A 107 19.87 -4.50 -0.25
N LEU A 108 20.07 -4.68 1.06
CA LEU A 108 20.56 -3.63 1.96
C LEU A 108 22.00 -3.24 1.62
N GLN A 109 22.22 -1.94 1.40
CA GLN A 109 23.52 -1.33 1.08
C GLN A 109 23.84 -0.19 2.06
N PRO A 110 25.11 0.18 2.24
CA PRO A 110 25.51 1.24 3.18
C PRO A 110 24.76 2.58 2.99
N PRO A 111 24.49 3.08 1.77
CA PRO A 111 23.72 4.31 1.59
C PRO A 111 22.29 4.24 2.13
N HIS A 112 21.67 3.05 2.12
CA HIS A 112 20.33 2.87 2.67
C HIS A 112 20.33 3.05 4.19
N LEU A 113 21.34 2.51 4.88
CA LEU A 113 21.49 2.67 6.34
C LEU A 113 21.68 4.14 6.72
N VAL A 114 22.54 4.87 5.99
CA VAL A 114 22.76 6.30 6.21
C VAL A 114 21.46 7.09 6.07
N ALA A 115 20.65 6.79 5.06
CA ALA A 115 19.37 7.48 4.86
C ALA A 115 18.35 7.16 5.97
N LEU A 116 18.26 5.90 6.42
CA LEU A 116 17.41 5.51 7.54
C LEU A 116 17.86 6.17 8.86
N GLU A 117 19.17 6.30 9.09
CA GLU A 117 19.74 7.01 10.25
C GLU A 117 19.37 8.48 10.26
N GLN A 118 19.38 9.14 9.09
CA GLN A 118 18.96 10.52 8.96
C GLN A 118 17.49 10.70 9.32
N LEU A 119 16.62 9.76 8.91
CA LEU A 119 15.20 9.80 9.28
C LEU A 119 15.00 9.63 10.79
N ILE A 120 15.68 8.68 11.42
CA ILE A 120 15.62 8.47 12.87
C ILE A 120 16.11 9.72 13.62
N ALA A 121 17.20 10.35 13.16
CA ALA A 121 17.73 11.56 13.77
C ALA A 121 16.73 12.73 13.68
N GLN A 122 16.07 12.91 12.54
CA GLN A 122 15.03 13.91 12.36
C GLN A 122 13.79 13.60 13.21
N GLU A 123 13.38 12.34 13.29
CA GLU A 123 12.24 11.89 14.10
C GLU A 123 12.49 12.21 15.59
N ASN A 124 13.69 11.93 16.08
CA ASN A 124 14.13 12.28 17.43
C ASN A 124 14.11 13.79 17.70
N GLN A 125 14.55 14.60 16.73
CA GLN A 125 14.48 16.06 16.84
C GLN A 125 13.04 16.55 16.92
N ALA A 126 12.14 15.99 16.10
CA ALA A 126 10.72 16.31 16.13
C ALA A 126 10.08 15.94 17.48
N HIS A 127 10.44 14.79 18.05
CA HIS A 127 10.02 14.40 19.40
C HIS A 127 10.52 15.39 20.48
N ALA A 128 11.80 15.76 20.43
CA ALA A 128 12.40 16.70 21.37
C ALA A 128 11.78 18.10 21.28
N ALA A 129 11.37 18.52 20.08
CA ALA A 129 10.67 19.78 19.82
C ALA A 129 9.16 19.72 20.11
N HIS A 130 8.62 18.57 20.53
CA HIS A 130 7.18 18.34 20.67
C HIS A 130 6.37 18.56 19.38
N ASP A 131 6.99 18.33 18.23
CA ASP A 131 6.36 18.36 16.91
C ASP A 131 5.85 16.96 16.55
N GLY A 132 4.67 16.62 17.11
CA GLY A 132 3.98 15.36 16.84
C GLY A 132 3.70 15.11 15.33
N PRO A 133 3.16 16.08 14.60
CA PRO A 133 3.02 16.03 13.14
C PRO A 133 4.27 15.61 12.38
N ALA A 134 5.39 16.29 12.61
CA ALA A 134 6.64 15.97 11.94
C ALA A 134 7.13 14.59 12.32
N ALA A 135 6.99 14.19 13.58
CA ALA A 135 7.38 12.88 14.04
C ALA A 135 6.59 11.74 13.37
N ILE A 136 5.26 11.86 13.28
CA ILE A 136 4.40 10.87 12.59
C ILE A 136 4.83 10.73 11.12
N ARG A 137 5.09 11.85 10.43
CA ARG A 137 5.53 11.87 9.04
C ARG A 137 6.90 11.20 8.86
N LEU A 138 7.85 11.45 9.76
CA LEU A 138 9.20 10.89 9.70
C LEU A 138 9.20 9.38 10.02
N SER A 139 8.39 8.97 10.99
CA SER A 139 8.12 7.55 11.29
C SER A 139 7.56 6.82 10.06
N ALA A 140 6.56 7.42 9.42
CA ALA A 140 5.99 6.90 8.18
C ALA A 140 7.04 6.77 7.05
N ALA A 141 7.86 7.80 6.87
CA ALA A 141 8.94 7.80 5.87
C ALA A 141 9.96 6.67 6.13
N PHE A 142 10.31 6.42 7.40
CA PHE A 142 11.22 5.34 7.78
C PHE A 142 10.68 3.97 7.33
N HIS A 143 9.43 3.65 7.66
CA HIS A 143 8.81 2.38 7.27
C HIS A 143 8.73 2.23 5.75
N ILE A 144 8.34 3.29 5.02
CA ILE A 144 8.26 3.25 3.56
C ILE A 144 9.65 3.03 2.95
N GLN A 145 10.66 3.77 3.41
CA GLN A 145 12.02 3.67 2.89
C GLN A 145 12.65 2.31 3.20
N LEU A 146 12.45 1.77 4.40
CA LEU A 146 12.91 0.44 4.77
C LEU A 146 12.36 -0.63 3.82
N GLN A 147 11.05 -0.58 3.56
CA GLN A 147 10.39 -1.56 2.70
C GLN A 147 10.75 -1.36 1.21
N ALA A 148 11.05 -0.14 0.78
CA ALA A 148 11.49 0.17 -0.59
C ALA A 148 12.84 -0.48 -0.95
N ILE A 149 13.70 -0.75 0.04
CA ILE A 149 15.00 -1.40 -0.16
C ILE A 149 14.85 -2.78 -0.83
N SER A 150 13.74 -3.50 -0.61
CA SER A 150 13.54 -4.82 -1.23
C SER A 150 13.37 -4.78 -2.75
N GLY A 151 13.17 -3.60 -3.35
CA GLY A 151 12.91 -3.43 -4.78
C GLY A 151 11.51 -3.84 -5.22
N ASN A 152 10.66 -4.35 -4.33
CA ASN A 152 9.29 -4.75 -4.64
C ASN A 152 8.34 -3.54 -4.63
N GLN A 153 8.26 -2.84 -5.76
CA GLN A 153 7.44 -1.63 -5.91
C GLN A 153 5.94 -1.85 -5.60
N VAL A 154 5.41 -3.05 -5.83
CA VAL A 154 4.01 -3.38 -5.53
C VAL A 154 3.79 -3.39 -4.02
N LEU A 155 4.67 -4.07 -3.28
CA LEU A 155 4.63 -4.10 -1.82
C LEU A 155 4.90 -2.72 -1.22
N THR A 156 5.90 -1.99 -1.73
CA THR A 156 6.18 -0.60 -1.30
C THR A 156 4.95 0.29 -1.47
N GLY A 157 4.21 0.17 -2.57
CA GLY A 157 2.98 0.91 -2.79
C GLY A 157 1.88 0.59 -1.77
N MET A 158 1.72 -0.70 -1.41
CA MET A 158 0.75 -1.12 -0.38
C MET A 158 1.13 -0.63 1.01
N VAL A 159 2.41 -0.80 1.39
CA VAL A 159 2.93 -0.28 2.67
C VAL A 159 2.78 1.22 2.73
N THR A 160 3.06 1.95 1.65
CA THR A 160 2.88 3.41 1.58
C THR A 160 1.43 3.80 1.89
N SER A 161 0.46 3.15 1.24
CA SER A 161 -0.96 3.41 1.49
C SER A 161 -1.38 3.09 2.93
N LEU A 162 -0.96 1.95 3.48
CA LEU A 162 -1.25 1.57 4.86
C LEU A 162 -0.58 2.50 5.87
N THR A 163 0.63 2.96 5.58
CA THR A 163 1.38 3.86 6.45
C THR A 163 0.69 5.22 6.55
N GLN A 164 0.23 5.76 5.41
CA GLN A 164 -0.57 6.99 5.37
C GLN A 164 -1.87 6.85 6.19
N ARG A 165 -2.60 5.74 6.01
CA ARG A 165 -3.82 5.46 6.79
C ARG A 165 -3.52 5.27 8.28
N SER A 166 -2.42 4.60 8.64
CA SER A 166 -2.02 4.44 10.04
C SER A 166 -1.60 5.76 10.69
N SER A 167 -1.12 6.73 9.90
CA SER A 167 -0.84 8.09 10.39
C SER A 167 -2.12 8.79 10.85
N LEU A 168 -3.23 8.63 10.10
CA LEU A 168 -4.56 9.09 10.54
C LEU A 168 -5.04 8.38 11.81
N VAL A 169 -4.78 7.07 11.92
CA VAL A 169 -5.11 6.28 13.12
C VAL A 169 -4.33 6.81 14.34
N ILE A 170 -3.03 7.04 14.20
CA ILE A 170 -2.18 7.59 15.27
C ILE A 170 -2.67 8.99 15.66
N ALA A 171 -3.03 9.82 14.68
CA ALA A 171 -3.58 11.14 14.95
C ALA A 171 -4.95 11.10 15.66
N ALA A 172 -5.80 10.13 15.32
CA ALA A 172 -7.14 9.98 15.90
C ALA A 172 -7.15 9.32 17.28
N TYR A 173 -6.27 8.34 17.52
CA TYR A 173 -6.33 7.43 18.66
C TYR A 173 -5.02 7.33 19.46
N GLY A 174 -3.95 7.98 19.00
CA GLY A 174 -2.67 7.99 19.70
C GLY A 174 -2.80 8.57 21.10
N ALA A 175 -2.17 7.93 22.08
CA ALA A 175 -1.94 8.57 23.37
C ALA A 175 -1.16 9.89 23.15
N PRO A 176 -1.19 10.85 24.11
CA PRO A 176 -0.31 12.02 24.04
C PRO A 176 1.10 11.57 23.70
N TRP A 177 1.72 12.22 22.70
CA TRP A 177 2.99 11.89 22.02
C TRP A 177 4.14 11.44 22.94
N GLN A 178 4.04 11.68 24.24
CA GLN A 178 4.90 11.15 25.29
C GLN A 178 4.87 9.61 25.44
N ARG A 179 3.94 8.87 24.82
CA ARG A 179 3.81 7.40 24.97
C ARG A 179 3.74 6.59 23.66
N GLY A 180 3.71 7.23 22.50
CA GLY A 180 3.55 6.56 21.20
C GLY A 180 4.88 6.38 20.48
N CYS A 181 5.29 5.12 20.25
CA CYS A 181 6.55 4.69 19.63
C CYS A 181 7.80 5.23 20.36
N ARG A 182 8.44 4.39 21.19
CA ARG A 182 9.72 4.78 21.78
C ARG A 182 10.74 4.77 20.66
N CYS A 183 11.39 5.90 20.40
CA CYS A 183 12.46 6.03 19.38
C CYS A 183 13.56 4.96 19.49
N ASP A 184 13.65 4.33 20.66
CA ASP A 184 14.50 3.19 20.96
C ASP A 184 14.25 2.00 20.00
N ASP A 185 13.02 1.81 19.51
CA ASP A 185 12.64 0.67 18.67
C ASP A 185 13.23 0.76 17.24
N HIS A 186 13.21 1.95 16.62
CA HIS A 186 13.84 2.16 15.30
C HIS A 186 15.37 2.08 15.36
N THR A 187 15.96 2.61 16.43
CA THR A 187 17.41 2.53 16.68
C THR A 187 17.84 1.08 16.91
N HIS A 188 17.04 0.31 17.65
CA HIS A 188 17.28 -1.12 17.87
C HIS A 188 17.17 -1.92 16.56
N LEU A 189 16.12 -1.68 15.76
CA LEU A 189 15.95 -2.32 14.45
C LEU A 189 17.14 -2.05 13.54
N LEU A 190 17.60 -0.80 13.45
CA LEU A 190 18.76 -0.45 12.65
C LEU A 190 20.03 -1.16 13.12
N THR A 191 20.20 -1.34 14.44
CA THR A 191 21.31 -2.10 15.01
C THR A 191 21.27 -3.57 14.56
N LEU A 192 20.09 -4.19 14.56
CA LEU A 192 19.90 -5.56 14.04
C LEU A 192 20.19 -5.66 12.54
N LEU A 193 19.75 -4.66 11.75
CA LEU A 193 20.00 -4.59 10.30
C LEU A 193 21.50 -4.48 10.00
N ARG A 194 22.25 -3.63 10.74
CA ARG A 194 23.71 -3.50 10.60
C ARG A 194 24.45 -4.80 10.89
N ALA A 195 24.03 -5.50 11.94
CA ALA A 195 24.63 -6.77 12.32
C ALA A 195 24.31 -7.91 11.32
N ARG A 196 23.40 -7.68 10.36
CA ARG A 196 22.78 -8.73 9.53
C ARG A 196 22.31 -9.92 10.37
N ALA A 197 21.98 -9.68 11.64
CA ALA A 197 21.72 -10.71 12.63
C ALA A 197 20.31 -11.25 12.40
N LEU A 198 20.22 -12.21 11.48
CA LEU A 198 18.95 -12.81 11.08
C LEU A 198 18.35 -13.67 12.18
N GLN A 199 19.11 -14.38 13.03
CA GLN A 199 18.55 -15.38 13.97
C GLN A 199 17.42 -14.86 14.89
N PRO A 200 17.57 -13.73 15.60
CA PRO A 200 16.48 -13.14 16.40
C PRO A 200 15.30 -12.64 15.55
N LEU A 201 15.59 -12.12 14.34
CA LEU A 201 14.58 -11.69 13.37
C LEU A 201 13.89 -12.90 12.70
N THR A 202 14.57 -14.04 12.55
CA THR A 202 14.09 -15.26 11.88
C THR A 202 13.20 -16.08 12.78
N GLU A 203 13.43 -16.15 14.10
CA GLU A 203 12.42 -16.72 15.00
C GLU A 203 11.13 -15.88 15.02
N ALA A 204 11.25 -14.55 14.93
CA ALA A 204 10.08 -13.67 14.75
C ALA A 204 9.43 -13.88 13.38
N LEU A 205 10.19 -13.96 12.29
CA LEU A 205 9.73 -14.23 10.90
C LEU A 205 9.15 -15.64 10.71
N ILE A 206 9.66 -16.68 11.37
CA ILE A 206 9.12 -18.05 11.31
C ILE A 206 7.81 -18.11 12.11
N ARG A 207 7.73 -17.46 13.27
CA ARG A 207 6.46 -17.24 13.98
C ARG A 207 5.49 -16.37 13.18
N LEU A 208 5.96 -15.39 12.41
CA LEU A 208 5.14 -14.50 11.59
C LEU A 208 4.75 -15.09 10.22
N SER A 209 5.53 -15.99 9.64
CA SER A 209 5.16 -16.78 8.46
C SER A 209 4.08 -17.80 8.87
N ALA A 210 4.27 -18.49 10.00
CA ALA A 210 3.21 -19.26 10.64
C ALA A 210 1.97 -18.39 10.95
N ALA A 211 2.15 -17.14 11.41
CA ALA A 211 1.04 -16.20 11.62
C ALA A 211 0.41 -15.68 10.31
N PHE A 212 1.17 -15.54 9.22
CA PHE A 212 0.69 -15.18 7.88
C PHE A 212 -0.25 -16.26 7.34
N HIS A 213 0.10 -17.54 7.56
CA HIS A 213 -0.74 -18.67 7.19
C HIS A 213 -1.92 -18.93 8.16
N ILE A 214 -1.78 -18.59 9.45
CA ILE A 214 -2.93 -18.49 10.38
C ILE A 214 -3.85 -17.32 9.99
N GLN A 215 -3.30 -16.21 9.47
CA GLN A 215 -4.07 -15.06 9.00
C GLN A 215 -4.73 -15.29 7.64
N LEU A 216 -4.24 -16.20 6.80
CA LEU A 216 -5.00 -16.74 5.66
C LEU A 216 -6.34 -17.35 6.10
N GLN A 217 -6.38 -17.96 7.30
CA GLN A 217 -7.61 -18.40 7.97
C GLN A 217 -8.44 -17.23 8.53
N ALA A 218 -7.78 -16.11 8.87
CA ALA A 218 -8.38 -14.85 9.34
C ALA A 218 -8.77 -13.86 8.21
N ILE A 219 -8.61 -14.22 6.93
CA ILE A 219 -9.12 -13.44 5.79
C ILE A 219 -10.65 -13.26 5.91
N SER A 220 -11.36 -14.13 6.62
CA SER A 220 -12.78 -13.89 6.90
C SER A 220 -13.03 -12.71 7.85
N GLY A 221 -12.03 -12.27 8.61
CA GLY A 221 -12.15 -11.27 9.68
C GLY A 221 -11.41 -9.94 9.46
N ASN A 222 -10.31 -9.90 8.67
CA ASN A 222 -9.56 -8.66 8.40
C ASN A 222 -9.95 -8.07 7.03
N GLN A 223 -10.82 -7.06 7.04
CA GLN A 223 -11.36 -6.46 5.81
C GLN A 223 -10.29 -5.71 4.99
N VAL A 224 -9.31 -5.09 5.66
CA VAL A 224 -8.21 -4.37 4.99
C VAL A 224 -7.34 -5.32 4.17
N LEU A 225 -6.90 -6.42 4.78
CA LEU A 225 -6.10 -7.44 4.09
C LEU A 225 -6.89 -8.10 2.96
N THR A 226 -8.17 -8.41 3.18
CA THR A 226 -9.05 -9.00 2.16
C THR A 226 -9.18 -8.11 0.93
N GLY A 227 -9.35 -6.79 1.11
CA GLY A 227 -9.39 -5.84 0.00
C GLY A 227 -8.08 -5.82 -0.80
N MET A 228 -6.94 -5.84 -0.12
CA MET A 228 -5.62 -5.86 -0.75
C MET A 228 -5.35 -7.15 -1.53
N VAL A 229 -5.62 -8.30 -0.92
CA VAL A 229 -5.47 -9.61 -1.57
C VAL A 229 -6.41 -9.71 -2.77
N THR A 230 -7.64 -9.20 -2.68
CA THR A 230 -8.57 -9.16 -3.82
C THR A 230 -8.01 -8.31 -4.98
N SER A 231 -7.49 -7.12 -4.68
CA SER A 231 -6.87 -6.26 -5.70
C SER A 231 -5.62 -6.91 -6.32
N LEU A 232 -4.80 -7.56 -5.50
CA LEU A 232 -3.64 -8.33 -5.95
C LEU A 232 -4.04 -9.47 -6.85
N THR A 233 -5.03 -10.28 -6.45
CA THR A 233 -5.52 -11.40 -7.27
C THR A 233 -6.00 -10.90 -8.63
N GLN A 234 -6.76 -9.80 -8.68
CA GLN A 234 -7.20 -9.20 -9.95
C GLN A 234 -6.02 -8.76 -10.83
N ARG A 235 -5.00 -8.11 -10.25
CA ARG A 235 -3.79 -7.69 -10.98
C ARG A 235 -2.95 -8.88 -11.42
N SER A 236 -2.78 -9.89 -10.57
CA SER A 236 -2.08 -11.13 -10.88
C SER A 236 -2.79 -11.89 -11.99
N SER A 237 -4.13 -11.97 -11.98
CA SER A 237 -4.91 -12.54 -13.09
C SER A 237 -4.68 -11.79 -14.40
N LEU A 238 -4.57 -10.45 -14.36
CA LEU A 238 -4.24 -9.66 -15.55
C LEU A 238 -2.81 -9.93 -16.04
N VAL A 239 -1.85 -10.06 -15.13
CA VAL A 239 -0.45 -10.42 -15.47
C VAL A 239 -0.39 -11.81 -16.11
N ILE A 240 -1.09 -12.79 -15.53
CA ILE A 240 -1.20 -14.15 -16.10
C ILE A 240 -1.90 -14.12 -17.47
N ALA A 241 -2.94 -13.31 -17.65
CA ALA A 241 -3.61 -13.18 -18.94
C ALA A 241 -2.73 -12.51 -20.01
N ALA A 242 -1.89 -11.54 -19.61
CA ALA A 242 -1.02 -10.79 -20.50
C ALA A 242 0.27 -11.52 -20.85
N TYR A 243 0.84 -12.29 -19.92
CA TYR A 243 2.18 -12.88 -20.03
C TYR A 243 2.21 -14.41 -19.84
N GLY A 244 1.07 -15.06 -19.56
CA GLY A 244 0.99 -16.52 -19.44
C GLY A 244 0.95 -17.21 -20.80
N ALA A 245 1.63 -18.36 -20.91
CA ALA A 245 1.60 -19.18 -22.11
C ALA A 245 0.15 -19.59 -22.49
N PRO A 246 -0.26 -19.54 -23.78
CA PRO A 246 -1.64 -19.81 -24.20
C PRO A 246 -2.25 -21.13 -23.73
N TRP A 247 -1.41 -22.15 -23.48
CA TRP A 247 -1.79 -23.50 -23.03
C TRP A 247 -1.56 -23.76 -21.52
N GLN A 248 -1.10 -22.78 -20.75
CA GLN A 248 -1.00 -22.82 -19.28
C GLN A 248 -1.90 -21.78 -18.60
N ARG A 249 -2.96 -21.32 -19.28
CA ARG A 249 -3.96 -20.42 -18.71
C ARG A 249 -4.80 -21.16 -17.67
N GLY A 250 -4.29 -21.20 -16.45
CA GLY A 250 -4.93 -21.80 -15.29
C GLY A 250 -3.91 -22.50 -14.41
N CYS A 251 -3.97 -22.25 -13.10
CA CYS A 251 -3.32 -23.10 -12.11
C CYS A 251 -3.65 -24.56 -12.43
N ARG A 252 -2.67 -25.47 -12.35
CA ARG A 252 -2.97 -26.89 -12.48
C ARG A 252 -3.91 -27.27 -11.32
N CYS A 253 -5.07 -27.86 -11.64
CA CYS A 253 -6.17 -28.06 -10.68
C CYS A 253 -5.84 -29.03 -9.53
N ASP A 254 -4.74 -29.78 -9.64
CA ASP A 254 -4.20 -30.70 -8.63
C ASP A 254 -3.55 -29.98 -7.44
N ASP A 255 -2.86 -28.86 -7.67
CA ASP A 255 -2.23 -28.03 -6.63
C ASP A 255 -3.25 -27.55 -5.59
N HIS A 256 -4.41 -27.08 -6.04
CA HIS A 256 -5.46 -26.57 -5.15
C HIS A 256 -6.09 -27.68 -4.31
N THR A 257 -6.19 -28.89 -4.85
CA THR A 257 -6.71 -30.04 -4.10
C THR A 257 -5.76 -30.46 -2.98
N HIS A 258 -4.44 -30.40 -3.25
CA HIS A 258 -3.42 -30.63 -2.25
C HIS A 258 -3.44 -29.56 -1.16
N LEU A 259 -3.53 -28.27 -1.53
CA LEU A 259 -3.65 -27.15 -0.59
C LEU A 259 -4.89 -27.28 0.32
N LEU A 260 -6.05 -27.65 -0.24
CA LEU A 260 -7.26 -27.88 0.55
C LEU A 260 -7.10 -29.04 1.55
N THR A 261 -6.34 -30.07 1.18
CA THR A 261 -6.05 -31.21 2.06
C THR A 261 -5.17 -30.77 3.23
N LEU A 262 -4.10 -30.03 2.95
CA LEU A 262 -3.21 -29.46 3.98
C LEU A 262 -3.95 -28.48 4.90
N LEU A 263 -4.85 -27.67 4.34
CA LEU A 263 -5.69 -26.73 5.10
C LEU A 263 -6.63 -27.47 6.07
N ARG A 264 -7.31 -28.53 5.60
CA ARG A 264 -8.18 -29.38 6.45
C ARG A 264 -7.40 -30.06 7.56
N ALA A 265 -6.18 -30.50 7.27
CA ALA A 265 -5.28 -31.12 8.23
C ALA A 265 -4.64 -30.11 9.22
N ARG A 266 -4.83 -28.80 9.01
CA ARG A 266 -4.15 -27.72 9.77
C ARG A 266 -2.62 -27.89 9.78
N ALA A 267 -2.06 -28.49 8.73
CA ALA A 267 -0.64 -28.76 8.59
C ALA A 267 0.08 -27.48 8.14
N LEU A 268 0.36 -26.58 9.10
CA LEU A 268 0.75 -25.20 8.84
C LEU A 268 2.05 -25.06 8.02
N GLN A 269 3.10 -25.78 8.41
CA GLN A 269 4.39 -25.69 7.74
C GLN A 269 4.35 -26.31 6.32
N PRO A 270 3.82 -27.52 6.11
CA PRO A 270 3.63 -28.05 4.75
C PRO A 270 2.74 -27.16 3.87
N LEU A 271 1.68 -26.54 4.43
CA LEU A 271 0.81 -25.61 3.70
C LEU A 271 1.58 -24.36 3.24
N THR A 272 2.46 -23.86 4.09
CA THR A 272 3.33 -22.71 3.79
C THR A 272 4.25 -23.00 2.62
N GLU A 273 4.95 -24.14 2.68
CA GLU A 273 5.88 -24.59 1.64
C GLU A 273 5.15 -24.83 0.31
N ALA A 274 3.98 -25.48 0.35
CA ALA A 274 3.16 -25.71 -0.84
C ALA A 274 2.65 -24.41 -1.48
N LEU A 275 2.24 -23.42 -0.69
CA LEU A 275 1.82 -22.10 -1.19
C LEU A 275 2.99 -21.33 -1.81
N GLN A 276 4.16 -21.35 -1.18
CA GLN A 276 5.34 -20.70 -1.72
C GLN A 276 5.76 -21.31 -3.06
N HIS A 277 5.83 -22.65 -3.13
CA HIS A 277 6.15 -23.37 -4.36
C HIS A 277 5.15 -23.05 -5.49
N HIS A 278 3.86 -22.95 -5.14
CA HIS A 278 2.81 -22.58 -6.09
C HIS A 278 3.03 -21.18 -6.69
N PHE A 279 3.39 -20.18 -5.87
CA PHE A 279 3.72 -18.83 -6.37
C PHE A 279 4.97 -18.81 -7.25
N GLU A 280 6.03 -19.52 -6.87
CA GLU A 280 7.26 -19.66 -7.66
C GLU A 280 6.98 -20.29 -9.04
N HIS A 281 6.09 -21.29 -9.09
CA HIS A 281 5.66 -21.90 -10.33
C HIS A 281 4.84 -20.92 -11.20
N ILE A 282 3.93 -20.13 -10.61
CA ILE A 282 3.20 -19.08 -11.36
C ILE A 282 4.19 -18.09 -11.98
N VAL A 283 5.13 -17.56 -11.20
CA VAL A 283 6.09 -16.56 -11.68
C VAL A 283 6.98 -17.14 -12.79
N SER A 284 7.46 -18.38 -12.64
CA SER A 284 8.31 -19.02 -13.65
C SER A 284 7.58 -19.36 -14.96
N SER A 285 6.25 -19.43 -14.94
CA SER A 285 5.41 -19.65 -16.14
C SER A 285 5.12 -18.38 -16.97
N LEU A 286 5.54 -17.19 -16.50
CA LEU A 286 5.31 -15.92 -17.20
C LEU A 286 6.42 -15.62 -18.21
N HIS A 287 6.04 -15.29 -19.44
CA HIS A 287 6.94 -14.84 -20.50
C HIS A 287 6.78 -13.33 -20.72
N PHE A 288 7.81 -12.54 -20.40
CA PHE A 288 7.74 -11.07 -20.40
C PHE A 288 7.96 -10.39 -21.78
N GLU A 289 7.97 -11.15 -22.88
CA GLU A 289 8.09 -10.61 -24.24
C GLU A 289 6.71 -10.26 -24.83
N ARG A 290 6.49 -8.99 -25.23
CA ARG A 290 5.23 -8.54 -25.82
C ARG A 290 5.21 -8.74 -27.34
N SER A 291 4.24 -9.49 -27.84
CA SER A 291 3.79 -9.41 -29.25
C SER A 291 2.93 -8.14 -29.45
N GLY A 292 3.14 -7.43 -30.57
CA GLY A 292 2.76 -6.03 -30.79
C GLY A 292 1.32 -5.59 -30.50
N GLU A 293 1.14 -4.29 -30.28
CA GLU A 293 -0.12 -3.63 -29.93
C GLU A 293 -1.11 -3.68 -31.12
N THR A 294 -2.23 -4.37 -30.94
CA THR A 294 -3.41 -4.23 -31.81
C THR A 294 -4.51 -3.54 -31.02
N LEU A 295 -5.13 -2.53 -31.61
CA LEU A 295 -6.22 -1.80 -30.97
C LEU A 295 -7.46 -2.72 -30.89
N PRO A 296 -8.01 -3.00 -29.69
CA PRO A 296 -9.18 -3.86 -29.58
C PRO A 296 -10.42 -3.19 -30.19
N ASP A 297 -11.27 -3.98 -30.84
CA ASP A 297 -12.58 -3.52 -31.30
C ASP A 297 -13.56 -3.45 -30.10
N PHE A 298 -13.69 -2.26 -29.52
CA PHE A 298 -14.59 -2.00 -28.39
C PHE A 298 -16.07 -2.19 -28.77
N SER A 299 -16.46 -1.97 -30.03
CA SER A 299 -17.84 -2.15 -30.48
C SER A 299 -18.22 -3.63 -30.43
N ARG A 300 -17.31 -4.52 -30.83
CA ARG A 300 -17.50 -5.97 -30.73
C ARG A 300 -17.47 -6.46 -29.27
N LEU A 301 -16.59 -5.91 -28.43
CA LEU A 301 -16.44 -6.35 -27.03
C LEU A 301 -17.67 -6.06 -26.15
N PHE A 302 -18.44 -5.00 -26.44
CA PHE A 302 -19.59 -4.59 -25.62
C PHE A 302 -20.96 -4.76 -26.32
N ALA A 303 -21.03 -5.51 -27.42
CA ALA A 303 -22.26 -5.68 -28.20
C ALA A 303 -23.35 -6.54 -27.50
N THR A 304 -23.01 -7.39 -26.54
CA THR A 304 -23.93 -8.39 -25.94
C THR A 304 -24.90 -7.85 -24.87
N GLY A 305 -24.96 -6.54 -24.63
CA GLY A 305 -25.80 -5.94 -23.58
C GLY A 305 -27.08 -5.23 -24.01
N LYS A 306 -27.39 -5.13 -25.32
CA LYS A 306 -28.48 -4.28 -25.83
C LYS A 306 -29.77 -5.00 -26.28
N GLY A 307 -29.92 -6.29 -26.01
CA GLY A 307 -31.07 -7.08 -26.47
C GLY A 307 -31.79 -7.86 -25.38
N ALA A 308 -32.35 -7.20 -24.37
CA ALA A 308 -33.35 -7.79 -23.47
C ALA A 308 -34.09 -6.70 -22.66
N ALA A 309 -34.78 -5.79 -23.35
CA ALA A 309 -35.85 -4.98 -22.78
C ALA A 309 -36.71 -4.43 -23.94
N SER A 310 -37.69 -5.23 -24.35
CA SER A 310 -38.92 -4.77 -25.00
C SER A 310 -40.06 -5.57 -24.40
#